data_AF-A0A518GJC9-F1
#
_entry.id   AF-A0A518GJC9-F1
#
_cell.length_a   1.000
_cell.length_b   1.000
_cell.length_c   1.000
_cell.angle_alpha   90.00
_cell.angle_beta   90.00
_cell.angle_gamma   90.00
#
_symmetry.space_group_name_H-M   'P 1'
#
loop_
_entity.id
_entity.type
_entity.pdbx_description
1 polymer ?
#
loop_
_entity_poly.entity_id
_entity_poly.type
_entity_poly.pdbx_seq_one_letter_code
_entity_poly.pdbx_strand_id
1 'polypeptide(L)'
;MSKDQKKHQKAIKREKKKEDASRSYQERLSRHQERLSRHQEMLSRQRMNSLYPGISFAGEADPKFEELIRSTVAGLPFHSSCFPEWERDVYRVMKARGFPRACGKLRDLDKDAAKAGALPVDHEFMSSYGSKVFERCGCELVPFLLKNDVCFQPTDRDFVARFCKLDEVSMAGKSVFTSPYRPVSIINGVSYTVCFSNHAIEQIANRVHPTWQGYAGHGDVFALLHDTTHFVGCEILGESGRSQPAVAMFQRYLPSASVRAISTQSLVAAFCDDDGSGRYILIGYLPVALHDGFSVAKTYLRPGWCKTPEYLSYFNKSVPYDVGELLRSIGTEEHPANGFLHSHPDILRFFHLGGFPQVRCGSDDCFSHVKPVQPL
;
A
#
# COMPACT_ATOMS: atom_id res chain seq x y z
N MET A 1 80.87 -20.21 -26.79
CA MET A 1 80.37 -19.15 -25.88
C MET A 1 81.50 -18.67 -24.99
N SER A 2 81.81 -17.38 -25.02
CA SER A 2 82.77 -16.77 -24.09
C SER A 2 82.31 -16.98 -22.63
N LYS A 3 83.25 -17.07 -21.69
CA LYS A 3 82.97 -17.09 -20.24
C LYS A 3 82.06 -15.92 -19.84
N ASP A 4 82.17 -14.78 -20.52
CA ASP A 4 81.35 -13.60 -20.28
C ASP A 4 79.89 -13.79 -20.72
N GLN A 5 79.65 -14.47 -21.85
CA GLN A 5 78.29 -14.78 -22.30
C GLN A 5 77.56 -15.72 -21.33
N LYS A 6 78.26 -16.70 -20.75
CA LYS A 6 77.70 -17.59 -19.72
C LYS A 6 77.41 -16.84 -18.41
N LYS A 7 78.28 -15.90 -18.03
CA LYS A 7 78.10 -15.04 -16.85
C LYS A 7 76.89 -14.12 -17.01
N HIS A 8 76.73 -13.52 -18.20
CA HIS A 8 75.60 -12.66 -18.54
C HIS A 8 74.26 -13.42 -18.56
N GLN A 9 74.20 -14.60 -19.19
CA GLN A 9 73.00 -15.45 -19.16
C GLN A 9 72.62 -15.89 -17.73
N LYS A 10 73.60 -16.16 -16.87
CA LYS A 10 73.36 -16.51 -15.46
C LYS A 10 72.84 -15.32 -14.65
N ALA A 11 73.28 -14.10 -14.97
CA ALA A 11 72.76 -12.87 -14.36
C ALA A 11 71.29 -12.64 -14.74
N ILE A 12 70.95 -12.72 -16.03
CA ILE A 12 69.57 -12.58 -16.53
C ILE A 12 68.64 -13.63 -15.87
N LYS A 13 69.08 -14.89 -15.77
CA LYS A 13 68.28 -15.94 -15.09
C LYS A 13 68.05 -15.64 -13.62
N ARG A 14 69.02 -15.04 -12.92
CA ARG A 14 68.89 -14.64 -11.50
C ARG A 14 67.95 -13.46 -11.33
N GLU A 15 68.01 -12.50 -12.24
CA GLU A 15 67.15 -11.32 -12.25
C GLU A 15 65.69 -11.70 -12.52
N LYS A 16 65.42 -12.49 -13.58
CA LYS A 16 64.09 -13.05 -13.83
C LYS A 16 63.55 -13.85 -12.65
N LYS A 17 64.38 -14.68 -12.01
CA LYS A 17 63.96 -15.41 -10.80
C LYS A 17 63.63 -14.49 -9.62
N LYS A 18 64.31 -13.35 -9.48
CA LYS A 18 63.99 -12.33 -8.46
C LYS A 18 62.70 -11.59 -8.79
N GLU A 19 62.47 -11.25 -10.06
CA GLU A 19 61.23 -10.63 -10.54
C GLU A 19 60.04 -11.57 -10.34
N ASP A 20 60.16 -12.84 -10.74
CA ASP A 20 59.12 -13.86 -10.53
C ASP A 20 58.84 -14.09 -9.04
N ALA A 21 59.88 -14.10 -8.20
CA ALA A 21 59.72 -14.22 -6.76
C ALA A 21 59.05 -12.97 -6.15
N SER A 22 59.41 -11.77 -6.61
CA SER A 22 58.79 -10.51 -6.20
C SER A 22 57.32 -10.46 -6.59
N ARG A 23 57.00 -10.81 -7.84
CA ARG A 23 55.63 -10.90 -8.35
C ARG A 23 54.81 -11.93 -7.59
N SER A 24 55.36 -13.13 -7.37
CA SER A 24 54.68 -14.17 -6.59
C SER A 24 54.43 -13.74 -5.14
N TYR A 25 55.37 -13.02 -4.54
CA TYR A 25 55.21 -12.45 -3.21
C TYR A 25 54.10 -11.38 -3.18
N GLN A 26 54.09 -10.45 -4.14
CA GLN A 26 53.05 -9.43 -4.27
C GLN A 26 51.66 -10.05 -4.48
N GLU A 27 51.55 -11.08 -5.34
CA GLU A 27 50.28 -11.80 -5.56
C GLU A 27 49.80 -12.52 -4.29
N ARG A 28 50.71 -13.14 -3.52
CA ARG A 28 50.36 -13.78 -2.24
C ARG A 28 49.90 -12.75 -1.21
N LEU A 29 50.58 -11.60 -1.13
CA LEU A 29 50.22 -10.52 -0.22
C LEU A 29 48.86 -9.93 -0.59
N SER A 30 48.60 -9.67 -1.87
CA SER A 30 47.31 -9.19 -2.38
C SER A 30 46.18 -10.17 -2.06
N ARG A 31 46.38 -11.47 -2.32
CA ARG A 31 45.40 -12.51 -1.96
C ARG A 31 45.18 -12.61 -0.46
N HIS A 32 46.22 -12.42 0.36
CA HIS A 32 46.10 -12.42 1.81
C HIS A 32 45.29 -11.22 2.31
N GLN A 33 45.56 -10.02 1.79
CA GLN A 33 44.79 -8.81 2.08
C GLN A 33 43.32 -8.94 1.67
N GLU A 34 43.04 -9.46 0.47
CA GLU A 34 41.68 -9.70 0.00
C GLU A 34 40.91 -10.68 0.91
N ARG A 35 41.58 -11.75 1.37
CA ARG A 35 40.99 -12.70 2.34
C ARG A 35 40.69 -12.04 3.68
N LEU A 36 41.60 -11.21 4.19
CA LEU A 36 41.38 -10.47 5.44
C LEU A 36 40.22 -9.48 5.31
N SER A 37 40.15 -8.73 4.21
CA SER A 37 39.05 -7.80 3.94
C SER A 37 37.71 -8.53 3.85
N ARG A 38 37.62 -9.65 3.12
CA ARG A 38 36.41 -10.49 3.06
C ARG A 38 36.01 -11.05 4.43
N HIS A 39 36.98 -11.46 5.24
CA HIS A 39 36.72 -11.96 6.58
C HIS A 39 36.18 -10.86 7.51
N GLN A 40 36.78 -9.67 7.47
CA GLN A 40 36.31 -8.50 8.22
C GLN A 40 34.91 -8.07 7.78
N GLU A 41 34.64 -8.09 6.48
CA GLU A 41 33.31 -7.79 5.93
C GLU A 41 32.27 -8.79 6.40
N MET A 42 32.58 -10.09 6.37
CA MET A 42 31.71 -11.15 6.88
C MET A 42 31.42 -10.99 8.38
N LEU A 43 32.44 -10.73 9.21
CA LEU A 43 32.24 -10.49 10.65
C LEU A 43 31.40 -9.23 10.90
N SER A 44 31.62 -8.17 10.12
CA SER A 44 30.83 -6.95 10.21
C SER A 44 29.37 -7.20 9.83
N ARG A 45 29.12 -7.96 8.77
CA ARG A 45 27.77 -8.40 8.37
C ARG A 45 27.11 -9.26 9.45
N GLN A 46 27.83 -10.22 10.03
CA GLN A 46 27.32 -11.04 11.14
C GLN A 46 26.96 -10.19 12.37
N ARG A 47 27.82 -9.23 12.73
CA ARG A 47 27.55 -8.29 13.82
C ARG A 47 26.30 -7.46 13.53
N MET A 48 26.16 -6.92 12.31
CA MET A 48 24.98 -6.16 11.94
C MET A 48 23.70 -7.00 11.95
N ASN A 49 23.75 -8.24 11.45
CA ASN A 49 22.60 -9.17 11.48
C ASN A 49 22.19 -9.55 12.91
N SER A 50 23.11 -9.50 13.88
CA SER A 50 22.80 -9.72 15.29
C SER A 50 22.13 -8.52 15.97
N LEU A 51 22.35 -7.31 15.44
CA LEU A 51 21.88 -6.05 16.02
C LEU A 51 20.55 -5.58 15.43
N TYR A 52 20.24 -5.97 14.20
CA TYR A 52 19.08 -5.49 13.46
C TYR A 52 18.13 -6.64 13.10
N PRO A 53 16.84 -6.33 12.87
CA PRO A 53 15.85 -7.28 12.37
C PRO A 53 16.30 -7.93 11.06
N GLY A 54 15.95 -9.21 10.88
CA GLY A 54 15.94 -9.83 9.56
C GLY A 54 14.65 -9.49 8.81
N ILE A 55 14.61 -9.79 7.51
CA ILE A 55 13.39 -9.69 6.71
C ILE A 55 13.11 -11.06 6.09
N SER A 56 11.94 -11.58 6.39
CA SER A 56 11.38 -12.77 5.75
C SER A 56 10.33 -12.34 4.74
N PHE A 57 10.04 -13.20 3.76
CA PHE A 57 9.10 -12.92 2.69
C PHE A 57 8.01 -13.98 2.67
N ALA A 58 6.76 -13.57 2.50
CA ALA A 58 5.60 -14.45 2.46
C ALA A 58 4.55 -13.94 1.46
N GLY A 59 3.58 -14.78 1.13
CA GLY A 59 2.52 -14.44 0.17
C GLY A 59 2.93 -14.65 -1.29
N GLU A 60 2.17 -14.07 -2.22
CA GLU A 60 2.40 -14.19 -3.65
C GLU A 60 2.17 -12.85 -4.35
N ALA A 61 3.03 -12.51 -5.31
CA ALA A 61 2.83 -11.43 -6.26
C ALA A 61 3.33 -11.82 -7.66
N ASP A 62 3.31 -10.87 -8.59
CA ASP A 62 4.03 -11.00 -9.86
C ASP A 62 5.53 -11.30 -9.60
N PRO A 63 6.13 -12.33 -10.22
CA PRO A 63 7.51 -12.71 -9.95
C PRO A 63 8.54 -11.59 -10.17
N LYS A 64 8.33 -10.71 -11.16
CA LYS A 64 9.24 -9.59 -11.42
C LYS A 64 9.10 -8.50 -10.37
N PHE A 65 7.87 -8.27 -9.88
CA PHE A 65 7.65 -7.40 -8.73
C PHE A 65 8.35 -7.95 -7.48
N GLU A 66 8.21 -9.24 -7.18
CA GLU A 66 8.89 -9.85 -6.04
C GLU A 66 10.42 -9.74 -6.15
N GLU A 67 10.98 -10.00 -7.33
CA GLU A 67 12.43 -9.88 -7.58
C GLU A 67 12.91 -8.44 -7.38
N LEU A 68 12.18 -7.45 -7.90
CA LEU A 68 12.47 -6.03 -7.72
C LEU A 68 12.48 -5.64 -6.23
N ILE A 69 11.46 -6.06 -5.48
CA ILE A 69 11.37 -5.77 -4.04
C ILE A 69 12.50 -6.48 -3.26
N ARG A 70 12.74 -7.76 -3.52
CA ARG A 70 13.78 -8.56 -2.83
C ARG A 70 15.18 -8.01 -3.07
N SER A 71 15.49 -7.66 -4.32
CA SER A 71 16.79 -7.07 -4.68
C SER A 71 16.98 -5.70 -4.03
N THR A 72 15.94 -4.86 -4.01
CA THR A 72 15.97 -3.56 -3.34
C THR A 72 16.17 -3.69 -1.83
N VAL A 73 15.44 -4.60 -1.19
CA VAL A 73 15.55 -4.92 0.25
C VAL A 73 16.96 -5.41 0.59
N ALA A 74 17.56 -6.27 -0.22
CA ALA A 74 18.93 -6.75 -0.01
C ALA A 74 19.97 -5.61 -0.02
N GLY A 75 19.70 -4.52 -0.75
CA GLY A 75 20.53 -3.31 -0.79
C GLY A 75 20.21 -2.27 0.29
N LEU A 76 19.17 -2.45 1.11
CA LEU A 76 18.66 -1.48 2.09
C LEU A 76 18.78 -2.02 3.53
N PRO A 77 19.99 -2.06 4.11
CA PRO A 77 20.17 -2.53 5.48
C PRO A 77 19.62 -1.51 6.50
N PHE A 78 19.03 -2.01 7.59
CA PHE A 78 18.48 -1.17 8.68
C PHE A 78 19.49 -0.22 9.35
N HIS A 79 20.78 -0.52 9.27
CA HIS A 79 21.84 0.35 9.78
C HIS A 79 22.27 1.45 8.80
N SER A 80 21.63 1.55 7.64
CA SER A 80 21.90 2.58 6.63
C SER A 80 21.69 3.98 7.20
N SER A 81 22.43 4.95 6.68
CA SER A 81 22.30 6.37 7.03
C SER A 81 20.99 6.98 6.52
N CYS A 82 20.26 6.30 5.62
CA CYS A 82 18.95 6.76 5.15
C CYS A 82 17.83 6.66 6.20
N PHE A 83 18.07 5.92 7.29
CA PHE A 83 17.18 5.91 8.45
C PHE A 83 17.70 6.92 9.49
N PRO A 84 16.84 7.71 10.15
CA PRO A 84 17.27 8.56 11.26
C PRO A 84 17.74 7.71 12.46
N GLU A 85 18.55 8.30 13.35
CA GLU A 85 19.13 7.54 14.47
C GLU A 85 18.06 6.98 15.40
N TRP A 86 16.99 7.72 15.66
CA TRP A 86 15.88 7.26 16.51
C TRP A 86 15.22 5.97 15.94
N GLU A 87 15.10 5.88 14.61
CA GLU A 87 14.48 4.74 13.93
C GLU A 87 15.42 3.52 13.99
N ARG A 88 16.71 3.71 13.72
CA ARG A 88 17.75 2.67 13.91
C ARG A 88 17.75 2.14 15.34
N ASP A 89 17.55 3.03 16.29
CA ASP A 89 17.43 2.71 17.71
C ASP A 89 16.22 1.82 18.02
N VAL A 90 15.06 2.13 17.42
CA VAL A 90 13.85 1.30 17.54
C VAL A 90 14.10 -0.08 16.94
N TYR A 91 14.75 -0.18 15.77
CA TYR A 91 15.13 -1.47 15.18
C TYR A 91 16.05 -2.30 16.09
N ARG A 92 17.05 -1.67 16.73
CA ARG A 92 17.93 -2.34 17.70
C ARG A 92 17.15 -2.87 18.91
N VAL A 93 16.23 -2.07 19.45
CA VAL A 93 15.36 -2.49 20.57
C VAL A 93 14.47 -3.66 20.15
N MET A 94 13.88 -3.60 18.96
CA MET A 94 13.05 -4.68 18.42
C MET A 94 13.84 -5.99 18.33
N LYS A 95 15.03 -5.96 17.73
CA LYS A 95 15.87 -7.16 17.61
C LYS A 95 16.25 -7.75 18.98
N ALA A 96 16.61 -6.90 19.93
CA ALA A 96 17.10 -7.34 21.24
C ALA A 96 15.97 -7.78 22.19
N ARG A 97 14.79 -7.18 22.11
CA ARG A 97 13.76 -7.28 23.16
C ARG A 97 12.34 -7.54 22.65
N GLY A 98 12.14 -7.62 21.34
CA GLY A 98 10.83 -7.81 20.75
C GLY A 98 10.12 -6.50 20.39
N PHE A 99 9.22 -6.56 19.41
CA PHE A 99 8.42 -5.45 18.93
C PHE A 99 7.53 -4.83 20.01
N PRO A 100 6.90 -5.60 20.94
CA PRO A 100 6.14 -4.99 22.05
C PRO A 100 6.97 -4.02 22.89
N ARG A 101 8.28 -4.28 23.07
CA ARG A 101 9.20 -3.37 23.77
C ARG A 101 9.61 -2.19 22.91
N ALA A 102 9.77 -2.39 21.60
CA ALA A 102 9.99 -1.31 20.64
C ALA A 102 8.79 -0.33 20.58
N CYS A 103 7.55 -0.83 20.60
CA CYS A 103 6.34 0.00 20.72
C CYS A 103 6.33 0.85 21.99
N GLY A 104 6.89 0.36 23.10
CA GLY A 104 7.08 1.16 24.30
C GLY A 104 7.93 2.41 24.03
N LYS A 105 9.04 2.25 23.30
CA LYS A 105 9.91 3.36 22.89
C LYS A 105 9.21 4.30 21.91
N LEU A 106 8.46 3.78 20.93
CA LEU A 106 7.66 4.60 20.00
C LEU A 106 6.67 5.47 20.76
N ARG A 107 5.92 4.91 21.72
CA ARG A 107 4.97 5.69 22.54
C ARG A 107 5.63 6.79 23.36
N ASP A 108 6.86 6.60 23.82
CA ASP A 108 7.59 7.65 24.53
C ASP A 108 8.02 8.76 23.56
N LEU A 109 8.44 8.41 22.33
CA LEU A 109 8.69 9.39 21.26
C LEU A 109 7.40 10.13 20.85
N ASP A 110 6.26 9.44 20.76
CA ASP A 110 4.96 10.05 20.44
C ASP A 110 4.53 11.09 21.47
N LYS A 111 4.77 10.84 22.76
CA LYS A 111 4.48 11.84 23.81
C LYS A 111 5.30 13.10 23.62
N ASP A 112 6.54 12.97 23.17
CA ASP A 112 7.41 14.12 22.93
C ASP A 112 7.05 14.84 21.62
N ALA A 113 6.69 14.10 20.58
CA ALA A 113 6.15 14.63 19.33
C ALA A 113 4.82 15.38 19.53
N ALA A 114 3.89 14.82 20.30
CA ALA A 114 2.61 15.43 20.61
C ALA A 114 2.75 16.76 21.37
N LYS A 115 3.71 16.85 22.32
CA LYS A 115 4.06 18.12 22.98
C LYS A 115 4.57 19.17 21.99
N ALA A 116 5.18 18.74 20.89
CA ALA A 116 5.66 19.61 19.82
C ALA A 116 4.63 19.85 18.70
N GLY A 117 3.42 19.27 18.78
CA GLY A 117 2.40 19.37 17.74
C GLY A 117 2.74 18.60 16.46
N ALA A 118 3.64 17.62 16.52
CA ALA A 118 4.04 16.78 15.39
C ALA A 118 3.11 15.57 15.21
N LEU A 119 3.22 14.91 14.05
CA LEU A 119 2.50 13.67 13.76
C LEU A 119 2.98 12.51 14.65
N PRO A 120 2.14 11.48 14.87
CA PRO A 120 2.56 10.27 15.57
C PRO A 120 3.75 9.58 14.87
N VAL A 121 4.81 9.32 15.64
CA VAL A 121 6.06 8.68 15.24
C VAL A 121 5.83 7.18 14.97
N ASP A 122 4.86 6.56 15.64
CA ASP A 122 4.49 5.16 15.37
C ASP A 122 4.04 4.95 13.92
N HIS A 123 3.17 5.81 13.38
CA HIS A 123 2.71 5.74 12.00
C HIS A 123 3.84 5.98 10.99
N GLU A 124 4.72 6.93 11.29
CA GLU A 124 5.93 7.17 10.48
C GLU A 124 6.83 5.93 10.48
N PHE A 125 7.09 5.33 11.64
CA PHE A 125 7.89 4.11 11.77
C PHE A 125 7.31 2.94 10.97
N MET A 126 6.00 2.71 11.07
CA MET A 126 5.32 1.60 10.41
C MET A 126 5.36 1.69 8.87
N SER A 127 5.48 2.90 8.32
CA SER A 127 5.52 3.14 6.88
C SER A 127 6.92 3.47 6.34
N SER A 128 7.88 3.81 7.20
CA SER A 128 9.22 4.29 6.82
C SER A 128 9.98 3.28 5.96
N TYR A 129 10.11 2.03 6.43
CA TYR A 129 10.89 1.01 5.70
C TYR A 129 10.34 0.77 4.29
N GLY A 130 9.02 0.57 4.17
CA GLY A 130 8.36 0.38 2.87
C GLY A 130 8.49 1.60 1.96
N SER A 131 8.40 2.82 2.53
CA SER A 131 8.62 4.06 1.79
C SER A 131 10.04 4.12 1.22
N LYS A 132 11.07 3.74 1.98
CA LYS A 132 12.45 3.67 1.50
C LYS A 132 12.68 2.59 0.45
N VAL A 133 11.97 1.47 0.51
CA VAL A 133 11.98 0.46 -0.55
C VAL A 133 11.36 1.04 -1.84
N PHE A 134 10.18 1.67 -1.75
CA PHE A 134 9.50 2.26 -2.90
C PHE A 134 10.31 3.38 -3.55
N GLU A 135 10.86 4.30 -2.73
CA GLU A 135 11.75 5.38 -3.19
C GLU A 135 12.95 4.83 -3.98
N ARG A 136 13.53 3.70 -3.53
CA ARG A 136 14.67 3.08 -4.21
C ARG A 136 14.31 2.30 -5.46
N CYS A 137 13.13 1.69 -5.52
CA CYS A 137 12.64 1.05 -6.75
C CYS A 137 12.36 2.10 -7.85
N GLY A 138 11.94 3.30 -7.47
CA GLY A 138 11.71 4.40 -8.41
C GLY A 138 10.66 4.07 -9.46
N CYS A 139 10.90 4.46 -10.71
CA CYS A 139 9.94 4.27 -11.81
C CYS A 139 9.76 2.82 -12.24
N GLU A 140 10.69 1.92 -11.90
CA GLU A 140 10.60 0.48 -12.22
C GLU A 140 9.43 -0.18 -11.48
N LEU A 141 8.99 0.40 -10.36
CA LEU A 141 7.88 -0.09 -9.56
C LEU A 141 6.52 0.13 -10.22
N VAL A 142 6.36 1.26 -10.93
CA VAL A 142 5.07 1.79 -11.41
C VAL A 142 4.25 0.78 -12.22
N PRO A 143 4.82 -0.02 -13.14
CA PRO A 143 4.06 -1.00 -13.92
C PRO A 143 3.38 -2.10 -13.09
N PHE A 144 3.88 -2.35 -11.87
CA PHE A 144 3.39 -3.43 -10.99
C PHE A 144 2.35 -2.96 -9.98
N LEU A 145 2.31 -1.65 -9.70
CA LEU A 145 1.39 -1.08 -8.73
C LEU A 145 -0.08 -1.28 -9.16
N LEU A 146 -0.98 -1.12 -8.20
CA LEU A 146 -2.42 -1.35 -8.29
C LEU A 146 -2.87 -2.79 -8.59
N LYS A 147 -1.95 -3.69 -8.94
CA LYS A 147 -2.21 -5.14 -9.14
C LYS A 147 -1.44 -6.02 -8.15
N ASN A 148 -0.35 -5.49 -7.61
CA ASN A 148 0.47 -6.11 -6.59
C ASN A 148 0.67 -5.13 -5.43
N ASP A 149 0.92 -5.67 -4.26
CA ASP A 149 1.34 -4.92 -3.09
C ASP A 149 2.34 -5.71 -2.25
N VAL A 150 3.09 -5.00 -1.42
CA VAL A 150 3.94 -5.58 -0.40
C VAL A 150 3.78 -4.77 0.88
N CYS A 151 3.39 -5.43 1.97
CA CYS A 151 3.33 -4.83 3.29
C CYS A 151 4.52 -5.29 4.13
N PHE A 152 5.31 -4.35 4.64
CA PHE A 152 6.39 -4.61 5.59
C PHE A 152 5.86 -4.51 7.02
N GLN A 153 5.70 -5.64 7.68
CA GLN A 153 5.14 -5.72 9.02
C GLN A 153 6.22 -6.16 10.02
N PRO A 154 6.42 -5.41 11.12
CA PRO A 154 7.23 -5.90 12.22
C PRO A 154 6.54 -7.10 12.87
N THR A 155 7.31 -8.16 13.07
CA THR A 155 7.00 -9.29 13.95
C THR A 155 7.81 -9.13 15.24
N ASP A 156 7.80 -10.10 16.16
CA ASP A 156 8.52 -9.98 17.44
C ASP A 156 9.96 -9.44 17.26
N ARG A 157 10.84 -10.11 16.50
CA ARG A 157 12.24 -9.67 16.36
C ARG A 157 12.71 -9.37 14.94
N ASP A 158 11.83 -9.57 13.96
CA ASP A 158 12.12 -9.52 12.54
C ASP A 158 10.99 -8.80 11.79
N PHE A 159 11.17 -8.52 10.51
CA PHE A 159 10.10 -8.07 9.61
C PHE A 159 9.61 -9.21 8.73
N VAL A 160 8.35 -9.14 8.33
CA VAL A 160 7.78 -9.92 7.24
C VAL A 160 7.38 -8.95 6.14
N ALA A 161 7.94 -9.14 4.95
CA ALA A 161 7.44 -8.54 3.71
C ALA A 161 6.37 -9.48 3.14
N ARG A 162 5.10 -9.11 3.31
CA ARG A 162 3.95 -9.90 2.85
C ARG A 162 3.49 -9.39 1.49
N PHE A 163 3.61 -10.22 0.47
CA PHE A 163 3.14 -9.95 -0.88
C PHE A 163 1.66 -10.30 -1.04
N CYS A 164 0.94 -9.44 -1.74
CA CYS A 164 -0.45 -9.65 -2.13
C CYS A 164 -0.62 -9.29 -3.61
N LYS A 165 -1.60 -9.91 -4.28
CA LYS A 165 -1.97 -9.59 -5.66
C LYS A 165 -3.48 -9.70 -5.86
N LEU A 166 -3.98 -9.00 -6.88
CA LEU A 166 -5.32 -9.24 -7.39
C LEU A 166 -5.32 -10.46 -8.31
N ASP A 167 -6.44 -11.19 -8.32
CA ASP A 167 -6.66 -12.29 -9.26
C ASP A 167 -7.01 -11.73 -10.64
N GLU A 168 -6.30 -12.17 -11.67
CA GLU A 168 -6.59 -11.82 -13.06
C GLU A 168 -7.62 -12.80 -13.66
N VAL A 169 -8.66 -12.25 -14.28
CA VAL A 169 -9.71 -12.99 -14.98
C VAL A 169 -9.74 -12.53 -16.44
N SER A 170 -9.64 -13.48 -17.37
CA SER A 170 -9.79 -13.19 -18.80
C SER A 170 -11.27 -13.19 -19.20
N MET A 171 -11.76 -12.07 -19.71
CA MET A 171 -13.15 -11.90 -20.15
C MET A 171 -13.16 -11.28 -21.55
N ALA A 172 -13.70 -12.00 -22.54
CA ALA A 172 -13.75 -11.57 -23.94
C ALA A 172 -12.40 -11.06 -24.49
N GLY A 173 -11.30 -11.73 -24.11
CA GLY A 173 -9.93 -11.37 -24.52
C GLY A 173 -9.34 -10.14 -23.80
N LYS A 174 -10.03 -9.59 -22.79
CA LYS A 174 -9.53 -8.52 -21.92
C LYS A 174 -9.29 -9.02 -20.51
N SER A 175 -8.25 -8.52 -19.88
CA SER A 175 -7.97 -8.79 -18.47
C SER A 175 -8.79 -7.85 -17.57
N VAL A 176 -9.51 -8.44 -16.62
CA VAL A 176 -10.11 -7.75 -15.48
C VAL A 176 -9.55 -8.35 -14.20
N PHE A 177 -9.63 -7.63 -13.10
CA PHE A 177 -9.02 -8.05 -11.84
C PHE A 177 -10.07 -8.16 -10.75
N THR A 178 -9.92 -9.10 -9.83
CA THR A 178 -10.80 -9.22 -8.66
C THR A 178 -9.97 -9.45 -7.40
N SER A 179 -10.55 -9.13 -6.26
CA SER A 179 -9.96 -9.49 -4.97
C SER A 179 -9.90 -11.02 -4.85
N PRO A 180 -8.85 -11.60 -4.23
CA PRO A 180 -8.79 -13.04 -3.97
C PRO A 180 -9.92 -13.53 -3.05
N TYR A 181 -10.58 -12.63 -2.31
CA TYR A 181 -11.77 -12.96 -1.52
C TYR A 181 -13.06 -13.10 -2.36
N ARG A 182 -12.98 -12.80 -3.67
CA ARG A 182 -14.08 -12.89 -4.64
C ARG A 182 -15.36 -12.23 -4.16
N PRO A 183 -15.32 -10.92 -3.87
CA PRO A 183 -16.47 -10.21 -3.35
C PRO A 183 -17.66 -10.31 -4.31
N VAL A 184 -18.85 -10.44 -3.74
CA VAL A 184 -20.10 -10.57 -4.49
C VAL A 184 -20.90 -9.29 -4.34
N SER A 185 -21.72 -9.00 -5.33
CA SER A 185 -22.78 -7.99 -5.29
C SER A 185 -24.08 -8.61 -5.78
N ILE A 186 -25.20 -8.20 -5.21
CA ILE A 186 -26.53 -8.63 -5.67
C ILE A 186 -27.14 -7.50 -6.49
N ILE A 187 -27.38 -7.74 -7.78
CA ILE A 187 -28.00 -6.78 -8.70
C ILE A 187 -29.24 -7.44 -9.29
N ASN A 188 -30.41 -6.84 -9.07
CA ASN A 188 -31.70 -7.38 -9.52
C ASN A 188 -31.94 -8.84 -9.09
N GLY A 189 -31.56 -9.17 -7.84
CA GLY A 189 -31.71 -10.51 -7.27
C GLY A 189 -30.68 -11.55 -7.75
N VAL A 190 -29.75 -11.18 -8.63
CA VAL A 190 -28.71 -12.07 -9.15
C VAL A 190 -27.36 -11.71 -8.54
N SER A 191 -26.62 -12.73 -8.09
CA SER A 191 -25.29 -12.58 -7.52
C SER A 191 -24.22 -12.51 -8.62
N TYR A 192 -23.34 -11.50 -8.53
CA TYR A 192 -22.21 -11.31 -9.43
C TYR A 192 -20.91 -11.11 -8.64
N THR A 193 -19.84 -11.78 -9.06
CA THR A 193 -18.50 -11.47 -8.53
C THR A 193 -18.03 -10.11 -9.06
N VAL A 194 -17.60 -9.23 -8.16
CA VAL A 194 -17.14 -7.89 -8.52
C VAL A 194 -15.73 -7.97 -9.12
N CYS A 195 -15.57 -7.40 -10.30
CA CYS A 195 -14.29 -7.26 -10.99
C CYS A 195 -14.03 -5.80 -11.33
N PHE A 196 -12.77 -5.45 -11.52
CA PHE A 196 -12.32 -4.12 -11.89
C PHE A 196 -11.60 -4.17 -13.24
N SER A 197 -12.02 -3.30 -14.16
CA SER A 197 -11.20 -3.01 -15.35
C SER A 197 -9.95 -2.22 -14.97
N ASN A 198 -8.92 -2.23 -15.83
CA ASN A 198 -7.74 -1.37 -15.63
C ASN A 198 -8.13 0.11 -15.45
N HIS A 199 -9.11 0.60 -16.24
CA HIS A 199 -9.58 1.97 -16.12
C HIS A 199 -10.22 2.24 -14.76
N ALA A 200 -11.05 1.34 -14.24
CA ALA A 200 -11.64 1.49 -12.91
C ALA A 200 -10.57 1.53 -11.81
N ILE A 201 -9.58 0.66 -11.88
CA ILE A 201 -8.43 0.62 -10.94
C ILE A 201 -7.69 1.96 -10.94
N GLU A 202 -7.34 2.49 -12.11
CA GLU A 202 -6.67 3.78 -12.24
C GLU A 202 -7.52 4.94 -11.71
N GLN A 203 -8.83 4.93 -11.97
CA GLN A 203 -9.73 5.96 -11.46
C GLN A 203 -9.89 5.89 -9.95
N ILE A 204 -9.94 4.69 -9.35
CA ILE A 204 -9.92 4.53 -7.89
C ILE A 204 -8.64 5.14 -7.33
N ALA A 205 -7.47 4.78 -7.89
CA ALA A 205 -6.19 5.28 -7.43
C ALA A 205 -6.11 6.82 -7.47
N ASN A 206 -6.37 7.39 -8.65
CA ASN A 206 -6.29 8.83 -8.87
C ASN A 206 -7.34 9.62 -8.05
N ARG A 207 -8.53 9.05 -7.83
CA ARG A 207 -9.62 9.71 -7.10
C ARG A 207 -9.65 9.35 -5.61
N VAL A 208 -8.88 8.41 -5.09
CA VAL A 208 -8.82 8.17 -3.64
C VAL A 208 -7.59 8.84 -3.04
N HIS A 209 -6.45 8.73 -3.72
CA HIS A 209 -5.19 9.24 -3.21
C HIS A 209 -4.35 9.81 -4.36
N PRO A 210 -4.33 11.15 -4.58
CA PRO A 210 -3.64 11.76 -5.73
C PRO A 210 -2.15 11.41 -5.85
N THR A 211 -1.49 11.10 -4.73
CA THR A 211 -0.09 10.66 -4.67
C THR A 211 0.03 9.17 -4.35
N TRP A 212 -0.88 8.34 -4.87
CA TRP A 212 -0.97 6.90 -4.57
C TRP A 212 0.29 6.10 -4.93
N GLN A 213 1.22 6.64 -5.73
CA GLN A 213 2.42 5.89 -6.12
C GLN A 213 3.44 5.73 -4.98
N GLY A 214 3.33 6.50 -3.89
CA GLY A 214 4.13 6.31 -2.69
C GLY A 214 3.63 5.12 -1.85
N TYR A 215 4.49 4.55 -1.01
CA TYR A 215 4.19 3.33 -0.25
C TYR A 215 2.86 3.39 0.53
N ALA A 216 2.67 4.43 1.36
CA ALA A 216 1.44 4.59 2.14
C ALA A 216 0.20 4.79 1.25
N GLY A 217 0.30 5.66 0.25
CA GLY A 217 -0.81 5.93 -0.67
C GLY A 217 -1.19 4.73 -1.54
N HIS A 218 -0.20 3.91 -1.92
CA HIS A 218 -0.42 2.67 -2.67
C HIS A 218 -1.09 1.64 -1.78
N GLY A 219 -0.62 1.46 -0.54
CA GLY A 219 -1.25 0.58 0.44
C GLY A 219 -2.72 0.94 0.68
N ASP A 220 -3.04 2.21 0.85
CA ASP A 220 -4.42 2.69 1.00
C ASP A 220 -5.31 2.32 -0.21
N VAL A 221 -4.81 2.56 -1.42
CA VAL A 221 -5.56 2.28 -2.66
C VAL A 221 -5.68 0.78 -2.91
N PHE A 222 -4.60 0.03 -2.70
CA PHE A 222 -4.57 -1.41 -2.93
C PHE A 222 -5.47 -2.14 -1.93
N ALA A 223 -5.49 -1.74 -0.67
CA ALA A 223 -6.41 -2.28 0.33
C ALA A 223 -7.88 -2.10 -0.08
N LEU A 224 -8.23 -1.00 -0.76
CA LEU A 224 -9.58 -0.85 -1.31
C LEU A 224 -9.89 -1.90 -2.38
N LEU A 225 -8.94 -2.19 -3.28
CA LEU A 225 -9.13 -3.17 -4.34
C LEU A 225 -9.08 -4.62 -3.83
N HIS A 226 -8.23 -4.89 -2.85
CA HIS A 226 -7.91 -6.23 -2.36
C HIS A 226 -8.79 -6.66 -1.18
N ASP A 227 -8.99 -5.81 -0.16
CA ASP A 227 -9.63 -6.20 1.09
C ASP A 227 -11.12 -5.83 1.15
N THR A 228 -11.60 -4.95 0.28
CA THR A 228 -13.01 -4.55 0.30
C THR A 228 -13.90 -5.67 -0.20
N THR A 229 -14.81 -6.12 0.66
CA THR A 229 -15.77 -7.19 0.35
C THR A 229 -17.23 -6.76 0.37
N HIS A 230 -17.51 -5.51 0.75
CA HIS A 230 -18.86 -5.03 1.02
C HIS A 230 -19.35 -4.17 -0.15
N PHE A 231 -20.07 -4.80 -1.08
CA PHE A 231 -20.65 -4.14 -2.24
C PHE A 231 -22.17 -4.27 -2.23
N VAL A 232 -22.87 -3.17 -2.52
CA VAL A 232 -24.33 -3.14 -2.61
C VAL A 232 -24.72 -2.80 -4.05
N GLY A 233 -25.49 -3.67 -4.71
CA GLY A 233 -26.01 -3.35 -6.03
C GLY A 233 -26.94 -2.14 -5.98
N CYS A 234 -26.80 -1.25 -6.94
CA CYS A 234 -27.62 -0.04 -7.05
C CYS A 234 -27.80 0.38 -8.50
N GLU A 235 -28.55 1.45 -8.70
CA GLU A 235 -28.74 2.10 -9.99
C GLU A 235 -28.21 3.53 -9.95
N ILE A 236 -27.61 3.98 -11.05
CA ILE A 236 -27.09 5.33 -11.22
C ILE A 236 -27.46 5.88 -12.59
N LEU A 237 -27.25 7.17 -12.82
CA LEU A 237 -27.50 7.77 -14.13
C LEU A 237 -26.42 7.34 -15.14
N GLY A 238 -26.83 6.85 -16.30
CA GLY A 238 -25.97 6.54 -17.43
C GLY A 238 -25.64 7.77 -18.28
N GLU A 239 -24.73 7.60 -19.25
CA GLU A 239 -24.36 8.65 -20.20
C GLU A 239 -25.55 9.16 -21.02
N SER A 240 -26.50 8.27 -21.34
CA SER A 240 -27.72 8.61 -22.06
C SER A 240 -28.81 9.21 -21.17
N GLY A 241 -28.52 9.51 -19.89
CA GLY A 241 -29.52 9.91 -18.90
C GLY A 241 -30.48 8.80 -18.48
N ARG A 242 -30.21 7.54 -18.86
CA ARG A 242 -31.02 6.38 -18.44
C ARG A 242 -30.38 5.69 -17.25
N SER A 243 -31.17 5.04 -16.41
CA SER A 243 -30.64 4.21 -15.32
C SER A 243 -29.68 3.13 -15.87
N GLN A 244 -28.55 2.95 -15.20
CA GLN A 244 -27.61 1.85 -15.46
C GLN A 244 -27.21 1.16 -14.15
N PRO A 245 -26.85 -0.13 -14.19
CA PRO A 245 -26.42 -0.85 -13.01
C PRO A 245 -25.06 -0.32 -12.50
N ALA A 246 -24.93 -0.29 -11.19
CA ALA A 246 -23.71 0.02 -10.48
C ALA A 246 -23.60 -0.81 -9.19
N VAL A 247 -22.44 -0.73 -8.56
CA VAL A 247 -22.26 -1.19 -7.18
C VAL A 247 -21.74 -0.06 -6.32
N ALA A 248 -22.35 0.13 -5.16
CA ALA A 248 -21.85 0.99 -4.10
C ALA A 248 -20.80 0.22 -3.28
N MET A 249 -19.63 0.81 -3.12
CA MET A 249 -18.46 0.21 -2.46
C MET A 249 -18.33 0.76 -1.04
N PHE A 250 -18.35 -0.12 -0.06
CA PHE A 250 -18.27 0.24 1.36
C PHE A 250 -16.97 -0.30 1.98
N GLN A 251 -16.26 0.55 2.72
CA GLN A 251 -15.06 0.16 3.46
C GLN A 251 -15.36 0.11 4.95
N ARG A 252 -14.78 -0.88 5.64
CA ARG A 252 -14.85 -0.97 7.10
C ARG A 252 -14.21 0.25 7.74
N TYR A 253 -14.95 0.93 8.61
CA TYR A 253 -14.47 2.03 9.42
C TYR A 253 -13.64 1.51 10.59
N LEU A 254 -12.41 2.00 10.70
CA LEU A 254 -11.50 1.73 11.81
C LEU A 254 -11.21 3.05 12.55
N PRO A 255 -11.74 3.23 13.78
CA PRO A 255 -11.64 4.49 14.52
C PRO A 255 -10.20 5.00 14.74
N SER A 256 -9.21 4.10 14.74
CA SER A 256 -7.81 4.40 15.05
C SER A 256 -6.90 4.52 13.82
N ALA A 257 -7.43 4.38 12.60
CA ALA A 257 -6.57 4.13 11.42
C ALA A 257 -6.10 5.39 10.68
N SER A 258 -6.71 6.57 10.85
CA SER A 258 -6.20 7.79 10.18
C SER A 258 -6.78 9.09 10.74
N VAL A 259 -6.11 10.21 10.49
CA VAL A 259 -6.65 11.57 10.72
C VAL A 259 -7.97 11.80 9.97
N ARG A 260 -8.18 11.14 8.82
CA ARG A 260 -9.44 11.18 8.06
C ARG A 260 -10.58 10.46 8.80
N ALA A 261 -10.28 9.51 9.68
CA ALA A 261 -11.29 8.81 10.48
C ALA A 261 -11.95 9.73 11.52
N ILE A 262 -11.30 10.84 11.91
CA ILE A 262 -11.80 11.79 12.91
C ILE A 262 -13.01 12.56 12.37
N SER A 263 -12.97 13.04 11.12
CA SER A 263 -14.08 13.80 10.53
C SER A 263 -15.31 12.94 10.31
N THR A 264 -15.16 11.65 10.05
CA THR A 264 -16.29 10.72 9.86
C THR A 264 -16.73 10.03 11.14
N GLN A 265 -16.02 10.18 12.26
CA GLN A 265 -16.33 9.50 13.52
C GLN A 265 -17.71 9.89 14.06
N SER A 266 -18.00 11.19 14.08
CA SER A 266 -19.30 11.72 14.54
C SER A 266 -20.45 11.23 13.67
N LEU A 267 -20.25 11.16 12.36
CA LEU A 267 -21.21 10.63 11.40
C LEU A 267 -21.50 9.15 11.68
N VAL A 268 -20.43 8.34 11.79
CA VAL A 268 -20.55 6.90 12.02
C VAL A 268 -21.26 6.62 13.35
N ALA A 269 -20.88 7.31 14.42
CA ALA A 269 -21.50 7.17 15.72
C ALA A 269 -22.98 7.62 15.74
N ALA A 270 -23.38 8.54 14.86
CA ALA A 270 -24.76 9.02 14.78
C ALA A 270 -25.70 8.09 14.01
N PHE A 271 -25.17 7.23 13.13
CA PHE A 271 -25.99 6.46 12.18
C PHE A 271 -25.82 4.94 12.26
N CYS A 272 -24.81 4.44 12.98
CA CYS A 272 -24.63 3.01 13.17
C CYS A 272 -24.14 2.71 14.58
N ASP A 273 -25.01 2.10 15.38
CA ASP A 273 -24.63 1.54 16.67
C ASP A 273 -23.64 0.39 16.46
N ASP A 274 -22.69 0.23 17.39
CA ASP A 274 -21.77 -0.91 17.30
C ASP A 274 -22.47 -2.15 17.84
N ASP A 275 -22.96 -2.99 16.94
CA ASP A 275 -23.53 -4.31 17.25
C ASP A 275 -22.47 -5.43 17.17
N GLY A 276 -21.19 -5.08 16.99
CA GLY A 276 -20.08 -6.01 16.82
C GLY A 276 -19.90 -6.54 15.39
N SER A 277 -20.83 -6.28 14.47
CA SER A 277 -20.68 -6.64 13.05
C SER A 277 -19.73 -5.71 12.27
N GLY A 278 -19.33 -4.61 12.91
CA GLY A 278 -18.51 -3.56 12.34
C GLY A 278 -19.34 -2.48 11.65
N ARG A 279 -18.67 -1.35 11.37
CA ARG A 279 -19.29 -0.18 10.75
C ARG A 279 -18.62 0.07 9.41
N TYR A 280 -19.38 0.47 8.41
CA TYR A 280 -18.91 0.60 7.04
C TYR A 280 -19.28 1.97 6.48
N ILE A 281 -18.37 2.61 5.76
CA ILE A 281 -18.58 3.91 5.13
C ILE A 281 -18.60 3.72 3.61
N LEU A 282 -19.54 4.38 2.94
CA LEU A 282 -19.59 4.44 1.48
C LEU A 282 -18.35 5.19 0.96
N ILE A 283 -17.52 4.52 0.18
CA ILE A 283 -16.33 5.13 -0.42
C ILE A 283 -16.63 5.65 -1.83
N GLY A 284 -17.50 4.95 -2.59
CA GLY A 284 -17.96 5.44 -3.88
C GLY A 284 -18.81 4.45 -4.66
N TYR A 285 -19.08 4.79 -5.91
CA TYR A 285 -19.92 4.03 -6.83
C TYR A 285 -19.12 3.56 -8.03
N LEU A 286 -19.37 2.33 -8.46
CA LEU A 286 -18.74 1.71 -9.60
C LEU A 286 -19.81 1.39 -10.64
N PRO A 287 -19.95 2.16 -11.73
CA PRO A 287 -20.78 1.77 -12.86
C PRO A 287 -20.29 0.42 -13.40
N VAL A 288 -21.17 -0.57 -13.54
CA VAL A 288 -20.77 -1.93 -13.95
C VAL A 288 -21.34 -2.36 -15.30
N ALA A 289 -20.64 -3.27 -15.95
CA ALA A 289 -21.17 -4.12 -17.01
C ALA A 289 -21.34 -5.53 -16.45
N LEU A 290 -22.46 -6.18 -16.76
CA LEU A 290 -22.74 -7.54 -16.30
C LEU A 290 -22.35 -8.52 -17.42
N HIS A 291 -21.50 -9.50 -17.09
CA HIS A 291 -20.99 -10.47 -18.07
C HIS A 291 -20.66 -11.79 -17.37
N ASP A 292 -21.22 -12.91 -17.83
CA ASP A 292 -20.90 -14.28 -17.36
C ASP A 292 -20.77 -14.46 -15.83
N GLY A 293 -21.69 -13.88 -15.05
CA GLY A 293 -21.67 -13.98 -13.58
C GLY A 293 -20.70 -13.01 -12.89
N PHE A 294 -20.13 -12.06 -13.61
CA PHE A 294 -19.32 -10.97 -13.07
C PHE A 294 -19.99 -9.60 -13.26
N SER A 295 -19.74 -8.70 -12.31
CA SER A 295 -20.05 -7.28 -12.40
C SER A 295 -18.74 -6.50 -12.56
N VAL A 296 -18.43 -6.14 -13.80
CA VAL A 296 -17.16 -5.50 -14.17
C VAL A 296 -17.29 -3.99 -14.03
N ALA A 297 -16.62 -3.42 -13.03
CA ALA A 297 -16.50 -1.99 -12.82
C ALA A 297 -15.78 -1.33 -14.00
N LYS A 298 -16.47 -0.38 -14.63
CA LYS A 298 -15.98 0.40 -15.78
C LYS A 298 -15.16 1.60 -15.32
N THR A 299 -15.56 2.26 -14.24
CA THR A 299 -14.93 3.46 -13.68
C THR A 299 -15.31 3.58 -12.20
N TYR A 300 -14.90 4.66 -11.53
CA TYR A 300 -15.19 4.91 -10.10
C TYR A 300 -15.65 6.34 -9.87
N LEU A 301 -16.84 6.53 -9.31
CA LEU A 301 -17.42 7.83 -8.99
C LEU A 301 -17.41 8.04 -7.48
N ARG A 302 -16.93 9.20 -7.02
CA ARG A 302 -17.07 9.56 -5.60
C ARG A 302 -18.55 9.89 -5.29
N PRO A 303 -19.04 9.69 -4.06
CA PRO A 303 -20.39 10.08 -3.72
C PRO A 303 -20.60 11.59 -3.97
N GLY A 304 -21.81 11.99 -4.39
CA GLY A 304 -22.11 13.37 -4.76
C GLY A 304 -21.67 13.81 -6.15
N TRP A 305 -20.86 13.02 -6.88
CA TRP A 305 -20.47 13.36 -8.25
C TRP A 305 -21.64 13.28 -9.23
N CYS A 306 -21.50 13.95 -10.38
CA CYS A 306 -22.44 13.80 -11.48
C CYS A 306 -22.71 12.31 -11.74
N LYS A 307 -23.98 11.98 -11.98
CA LYS A 307 -24.52 10.63 -12.20
C LYS A 307 -24.70 9.76 -10.95
N THR A 308 -24.11 10.11 -9.80
CA THR A 308 -24.36 9.37 -8.55
C THR A 308 -25.78 9.64 -8.01
N PRO A 309 -26.34 8.76 -7.17
CA PRO A 309 -27.67 8.95 -6.61
C PRO A 309 -27.84 10.30 -5.89
N GLU A 310 -26.80 10.74 -5.18
CA GLU A 310 -26.77 11.99 -4.44
C GLU A 310 -26.85 13.24 -5.33
N TYR A 311 -26.41 13.14 -6.59
CA TYR A 311 -26.39 14.26 -7.52
C TYR A 311 -27.78 14.87 -7.75
N LEU A 312 -28.83 14.05 -7.70
CA LEU A 312 -30.21 14.52 -7.87
C LEU A 312 -30.64 15.46 -6.73
N SER A 313 -30.05 15.31 -5.54
CA SER A 313 -30.33 16.18 -4.41
C SER A 313 -29.88 17.62 -4.65
N TYR A 314 -28.94 17.88 -5.56
CA TYR A 314 -28.43 19.22 -5.85
C TYR A 314 -29.51 20.14 -6.44
N PHE A 315 -30.51 19.55 -7.09
CA PHE A 315 -31.61 20.27 -7.73
C PHE A 315 -32.85 20.40 -6.83
N ASN A 316 -32.80 19.82 -5.62
CA ASN A 316 -33.91 19.90 -4.69
C ASN A 316 -33.95 21.30 -4.03
N LYS A 317 -35.04 22.03 -4.25
CA LYS A 317 -35.24 23.36 -3.67
C LYS A 317 -35.31 23.36 -2.13
N SER A 318 -35.49 22.20 -1.50
CA SER A 318 -35.49 22.05 -0.04
C SER A 318 -34.09 21.89 0.57
N VAL A 319 -33.02 21.87 -0.22
CA VAL A 319 -31.65 21.81 0.32
C VAL A 319 -31.32 23.13 1.03
N PRO A 320 -30.85 23.10 2.29
CA PRO A 320 -30.39 24.29 3.00
C PRO A 320 -29.32 25.05 2.20
N TYR A 321 -29.36 26.39 2.23
CA TYR A 321 -28.47 27.23 1.42
C TYR A 321 -26.99 26.87 1.61
N ASP A 322 -26.53 26.73 2.86
CA ASP A 322 -25.13 26.42 3.18
C ASP A 322 -24.70 25.05 2.65
N VAL A 323 -25.58 24.05 2.76
CA VAL A 323 -25.37 22.72 2.17
C VAL A 323 -25.33 22.83 0.66
N GLY A 324 -26.23 23.61 0.05
CA GLY A 324 -26.26 23.83 -1.39
C GLY A 324 -25.02 24.55 -1.93
N GLU A 325 -24.48 25.53 -1.21
CA GLU A 325 -23.19 26.18 -1.52
C GLU A 325 -22.04 25.17 -1.43
N LEU A 326 -21.99 24.35 -0.38
CA LEU A 326 -20.95 23.37 -0.17
C LEU A 326 -21.02 22.22 -1.19
N LEU A 327 -22.22 21.77 -1.54
CA LEU A 327 -22.45 20.80 -2.61
C LEU A 327 -21.93 21.35 -3.95
N ARG A 328 -22.22 22.62 -4.25
CA ARG A 328 -21.71 23.30 -5.46
C ARG A 328 -20.20 23.50 -5.44
N SER A 329 -19.59 23.76 -4.28
CA SER A 329 -18.13 23.91 -4.17
C SER A 329 -17.37 22.59 -4.30
N ILE A 330 -18.02 21.47 -3.98
CA ILE A 330 -17.49 20.11 -4.18
C ILE A 330 -17.75 19.59 -5.60
N GLY A 331 -18.77 20.11 -6.30
CA GLY A 331 -19.34 19.51 -7.49
C GLY A 331 -18.81 20.02 -8.84
N THR A 332 -18.13 19.14 -9.58
CA THR A 332 -18.43 18.63 -10.96
C THR A 332 -17.15 18.07 -11.59
N GLU A 333 -17.25 17.29 -12.69
CA GLU A 333 -16.14 16.56 -13.35
C GLU A 333 -14.90 17.45 -13.68
N GLU A 334 -15.03 18.77 -13.66
CA GLU A 334 -14.01 19.75 -14.06
C GLU A 334 -12.94 20.06 -12.98
N HIS A 335 -13.23 19.83 -11.69
CA HIS A 335 -12.29 20.14 -10.59
C HIS A 335 -12.15 19.02 -9.54
N PRO A 336 -11.58 17.85 -9.90
CA PRO A 336 -11.42 16.69 -9.02
C PRO A 336 -10.55 16.93 -7.76
N ALA A 337 -9.84 18.05 -7.67
CA ALA A 337 -8.86 18.35 -6.62
C ALA A 337 -9.43 18.99 -5.34
N ASN A 338 -10.66 19.51 -5.34
CA ASN A 338 -11.06 20.50 -4.31
C ASN A 338 -11.97 20.01 -3.18
N GLY A 339 -12.37 18.73 -3.13
CA GLY A 339 -13.18 18.24 -2.02
C GLY A 339 -13.08 16.73 -1.82
N PHE A 340 -12.44 16.31 -0.73
CA PHE A 340 -12.72 14.99 -0.17
C PHE A 340 -14.08 15.10 0.51
N LEU A 341 -15.12 14.48 -0.03
CA LEU A 341 -16.46 14.50 0.59
C LEU A 341 -16.40 14.04 2.07
N HIS A 342 -15.48 13.13 2.39
CA HIS A 342 -15.18 12.67 3.75
C HIS A 342 -14.60 13.73 4.70
N SER A 343 -14.18 14.88 4.18
CA SER A 343 -13.81 16.06 4.97
C SER A 343 -15.02 16.93 5.35
N HIS A 344 -16.22 16.62 4.85
CA HIS A 344 -17.44 17.38 5.09
C HIS A 344 -18.54 16.48 5.68
N PRO A 345 -18.47 16.15 6.99
CA PRO A 345 -19.43 15.25 7.63
C PRO A 345 -20.89 15.70 7.54
N ASP A 346 -21.14 17.01 7.48
CA ASP A 346 -22.49 17.56 7.35
C ASP A 346 -23.15 17.19 6.02
N ILE A 347 -22.37 17.09 4.94
CA ILE A 347 -22.90 16.67 3.64
C ILE A 347 -23.19 15.18 3.63
N LEU A 348 -22.27 14.38 4.17
CA LEU A 348 -22.49 12.95 4.32
C LEU A 348 -23.74 12.67 5.18
N ARG A 349 -23.92 13.45 6.24
CA ARG A 349 -25.11 13.42 7.08
C ARG A 349 -26.36 13.78 6.29
N PHE A 350 -26.30 14.86 5.50
CA PHE A 350 -27.40 15.29 4.64
C PHE A 350 -27.80 14.19 3.65
N PHE A 351 -26.84 13.58 2.94
CA PHE A 351 -27.11 12.48 2.01
C PHE A 351 -27.68 11.25 2.70
N HIS A 352 -27.12 10.87 3.87
CA HIS A 352 -27.62 9.75 4.65
C HIS A 352 -29.09 9.95 5.05
N LEU A 353 -29.42 11.11 5.60
CA LEU A 353 -30.80 11.47 5.97
C LEU A 353 -31.72 11.60 4.75
N GLY A 354 -31.17 11.95 3.59
CA GLY A 354 -31.88 12.03 2.31
C GLY A 354 -32.15 10.67 1.66
N GLY A 355 -31.82 9.55 2.30
CA GLY A 355 -32.08 8.20 1.79
C GLY A 355 -30.93 7.62 0.95
N PHE A 356 -29.73 8.20 1.02
CA PHE A 356 -28.51 7.67 0.40
C PHE A 356 -27.53 7.22 1.48
N PRO A 357 -27.61 5.96 1.97
CA PRO A 357 -26.85 5.51 3.12
C PRO A 357 -25.34 5.68 2.93
N GLN A 358 -24.75 6.61 3.68
CA GLN A 358 -23.29 6.85 3.70
C GLN A 358 -22.57 5.98 4.73
N VAL A 359 -23.31 5.43 5.68
CA VAL A 359 -22.82 4.54 6.75
C VAL A 359 -23.78 3.36 6.82
N ARG A 360 -23.24 2.16 7.06
CA ARG A 360 -24.02 0.94 7.28
C ARG A 360 -23.40 0.09 8.37
N CYS A 361 -24.22 -0.71 9.03
CA CYS A 361 -23.74 -1.72 9.96
C CYS A 361 -23.46 -3.02 9.20
N GLY A 362 -22.53 -3.85 9.68
CA GLY A 362 -22.21 -5.13 9.05
C GLY A 362 -23.37 -6.13 9.07
N SER A 363 -24.32 -5.95 9.98
CA SER A 363 -25.55 -6.74 10.11
C SER A 363 -26.65 -6.33 9.15
N ASP A 364 -26.50 -5.22 8.40
CA ASP A 364 -27.46 -4.82 7.39
C ASP A 364 -27.70 -5.96 6.39
N ASP A 365 -28.97 -6.22 6.03
CA ASP A 365 -29.35 -7.30 5.10
C ASP A 365 -28.62 -7.23 3.76
N CYS A 366 -28.23 -6.02 3.33
CA CYS A 366 -27.47 -5.84 2.09
C CYS A 366 -26.07 -6.46 2.15
N PHE A 367 -25.54 -6.80 3.33
CA PHE A 367 -24.27 -7.49 3.52
C PHE A 367 -24.42 -8.96 3.92
N SER A 368 -25.63 -9.50 3.95
CA SER A 368 -25.89 -10.92 4.26
C SER A 368 -25.16 -11.92 3.36
N HIS A 369 -24.75 -11.48 2.17
CA HIS A 369 -23.99 -12.29 1.20
C HIS A 369 -22.46 -12.26 1.43
N VAL A 370 -21.97 -11.38 2.31
CA VAL A 370 -20.55 -11.21 2.58
C VAL A 370 -20.10 -12.32 3.53
N LYS A 371 -19.13 -13.13 3.08
CA LYS A 371 -18.52 -14.13 3.94
C LYS A 371 -17.57 -13.44 4.92
N PRO A 372 -17.50 -13.87 6.19
CA PRO A 372 -16.50 -13.37 7.12
C PRO A 372 -15.11 -13.58 6.53
N VAL A 373 -14.38 -12.49 6.29
CA VAL A 373 -12.97 -12.56 5.92
C VAL A 373 -12.21 -12.91 7.19
N GLN A 374 -11.47 -14.04 7.17
CA GLN A 374 -10.56 -14.31 8.28
C GLN A 374 -9.48 -13.23 8.28
N PRO A 375 -9.25 -12.53 9.41
CA PRO A 375 -8.18 -11.55 9.49
C PRO A 375 -6.85 -12.23 9.17
N LEU A 376 -6.08 -11.58 8.30
CA LEU A 376 -4.76 -12.00 7.83
C LEU A 376 -3.67 -11.94 8.91
#